data_AF-A0A068V499-F1
#
_entry.id   AF-A0A068V499-F1
#
_cell.length_a   1.000
_cell.length_b   1.000
_cell.length_c   1.000
_cell.angle_alpha   90.00
_cell.angle_beta   90.00
_cell.angle_gamma   90.00
#
_symmetry.space_group_name_H-M   'P 1'
#
loop_
_entity.id
_entity.type
_entity.pdbx_description
1 polymer ?
#
loop_
_entity_poly.entity_id
_entity_poly.type
_entity_poly.pdbx_seq_one_letter_code
_entity_poly.pdbx_strand_id
1 'polypeptide(L)'
;MFGVVGNPVTSLANRAVALGIRFVAFHNEQSAGYAASAYGYLTGRPGILLTVSGPGCVHGLAGLSNAGVNAWPMVLISGSCDQKDFGRGDFQELDQIAAVEPFSKYSVKASDITKIPTVDFEVLDRAGSGRPGG
;
A
#
# COMPACT_ATOMS: atom_id res chain seq x y z
N MET A 1 0.99 2.78 -10.73
CA MET A 1 1.22 2.95 -9.28
C MET A 1 1.00 4.41 -8.94
N PHE A 2 0.28 4.70 -7.86
CA PHE A 2 -0.06 6.05 -7.40
C PHE A 2 0.61 6.28 -6.05
N GLY A 3 1.08 7.48 -5.75
CA GLY A 3 1.65 7.72 -4.42
C GLY A 3 2.42 9.01 -4.24
N VAL A 4 2.95 9.16 -3.02
CA VAL A 4 3.94 10.15 -2.64
C VAL A 4 5.22 9.38 -2.32
N VAL A 5 6.34 9.74 -2.94
CA VAL A 5 7.62 9.00 -2.76
C VAL A 5 8.48 9.71 -1.71
N GLY A 6 9.02 8.90 -0.80
CA GLY A 6 10.05 9.30 0.14
C GLY A 6 10.72 8.06 0.73
N ASN A 7 11.66 8.25 1.64
CA ASN A 7 12.22 7.12 2.38
C ASN A 7 11.12 6.49 3.26
N PRO A 8 11.03 5.15 3.35
CA PRO A 8 11.99 4.16 2.86
C PRO A 8 11.62 3.50 1.51
N VAL A 9 10.66 4.04 0.73
CA VAL A 9 10.15 3.39 -0.49
C VAL A 9 10.79 3.84 -1.81
N THR A 10 11.74 4.77 -1.75
CA THR A 10 12.42 5.34 -2.93
C THR A 10 13.03 4.28 -3.85
N SER A 11 13.66 3.24 -3.29
CA SER A 11 14.29 2.16 -4.07
C SER A 11 13.26 1.34 -4.84
N LEU A 12 12.12 1.02 -4.22
CA LEU A 12 11.01 0.30 -4.85
C LEU A 12 10.39 1.13 -5.98
N ALA A 13 10.11 2.42 -5.72
CA ALA A 13 9.54 3.32 -6.73
C ALA A 13 10.46 3.44 -7.95
N ASN A 14 11.76 3.65 -7.74
CA ASN A 14 12.74 3.75 -8.82
C ASN A 14 12.84 2.44 -9.62
N ARG A 15 12.84 1.28 -8.94
CA ARG A 15 12.91 -0.02 -9.62
C ARG A 15 11.64 -0.32 -10.41
N ALA A 16 10.46 0.03 -9.87
CA ALA A 16 9.19 -0.12 -10.57
C ALA A 16 9.17 0.69 -11.87
N VAL A 17 9.59 1.96 -11.83
CA VAL A 17 9.69 2.82 -13.02
C VAL A 17 10.68 2.26 -14.03
N ALA A 18 11.85 1.77 -13.59
CA ALA A 18 12.84 1.16 -14.47
C ALA A 18 12.33 -0.12 -15.18
N LEU A 19 11.38 -0.83 -14.57
CA LEU A 19 10.69 -1.99 -15.16
C LEU A 19 9.49 -1.61 -16.04
N GLY A 20 9.25 -0.32 -16.27
CA GLY A 20 8.16 0.19 -17.12
C GLY A 20 6.84 0.40 -16.40
N ILE A 21 6.79 0.28 -15.06
CA ILE A 21 5.58 0.60 -14.30
C ILE A 21 5.42 2.12 -14.27
N ARG A 22 4.31 2.62 -14.83
CA ARG A 22 3.97 4.03 -14.74
C ARG A 22 3.71 4.43 -13.28
N PHE A 23 4.52 5.35 -12.77
CA PHE A 23 4.31 5.98 -11.48
C PHE A 23 3.61 7.34 -11.66
N VAL A 24 2.52 7.56 -10.94
CA VAL A 24 1.76 8.81 -10.93
C VAL A 24 1.94 9.44 -9.56
N ALA A 25 2.73 10.52 -9.51
CA ALA A 25 3.04 11.23 -8.27
C ALA A 25 1.89 12.16 -7.85
N PHE A 26 1.64 12.22 -6.55
CA PHE A 26 0.69 13.12 -5.92
C PHE A 26 1.38 13.98 -4.86
N HIS A 27 0.68 15.01 -4.40
CA HIS A 27 1.14 15.86 -3.28
C HIS A 27 0.61 15.39 -1.92
N ASN A 28 -0.29 14.41 -1.91
CA ASN A 28 -0.89 13.86 -0.69
C ASN A 28 -1.35 12.40 -0.94
N GLU A 29 -1.11 11.52 0.04
CA GLU A 29 -1.42 10.09 -0.04
C GLU A 29 -2.94 9.81 -0.09
N GLN A 30 -3.78 10.65 0.53
CA GLN A 30 -5.23 10.51 0.45
C GLN A 30 -5.71 10.63 -1.00
N SER A 31 -5.27 11.67 -1.71
CA SER A 31 -5.63 11.87 -3.12
C SER A 31 -5.08 10.75 -4.01
N ALA A 32 -3.86 10.28 -3.74
CA ALA A 32 -3.28 9.12 -4.44
C ALA A 32 -4.10 7.85 -4.20
N GLY A 33 -4.59 7.64 -2.98
CA GLY A 33 -5.45 6.52 -2.62
C GLY A 33 -6.77 6.56 -3.35
N TYR A 34 -7.45 7.70 -3.40
CA TYR A 34 -8.68 7.81 -4.19
C TYR A 34 -8.44 7.50 -5.68
N ALA A 35 -7.36 8.02 -6.26
CA ALA A 35 -6.99 7.72 -7.64
C ALA A 35 -6.70 6.23 -7.87
N ALA A 36 -5.98 5.57 -6.96
CA ALA A 36 -5.74 4.13 -7.02
C ALA A 36 -7.04 3.33 -6.92
N SER A 37 -7.94 3.69 -6.01
CA SER A 37 -9.22 2.99 -5.85
C SER A 37 -10.11 3.14 -7.08
N ALA A 38 -10.15 4.34 -7.68
CA ALA A 38 -10.89 4.61 -8.91
C ALA A 38 -10.30 3.85 -10.10
N TYR A 39 -8.98 3.75 -10.21
CA TYR A 39 -8.33 2.88 -11.20
C TYR A 39 -8.76 1.42 -11.02
N GLY A 40 -8.81 0.95 -9.78
CA GLY A 40 -9.33 -0.36 -9.41
C GLY A 40 -10.72 -0.64 -9.97
N TYR A 41 -11.63 0.29 -9.70
CA TYR A 41 -13.00 0.26 -10.18
C TYR A 41 -13.10 0.25 -11.72
N LEU A 42 -12.43 1.20 -12.37
CA LEU A 42 -12.57 1.42 -13.82
C LEU A 42 -11.94 0.30 -14.66
N THR A 43 -10.90 -0.35 -14.15
CA THR A 43 -10.14 -1.35 -14.92
C THR A 43 -10.42 -2.79 -14.51
N GLY A 44 -11.09 -3.01 -13.37
CA GLY A 44 -11.25 -4.33 -12.77
C GLY A 44 -9.92 -4.95 -12.29
N ARG A 45 -8.83 -4.18 -12.24
CA ARG A 45 -7.50 -4.62 -11.82
C ARG A 45 -7.08 -3.84 -10.57
N PRO A 46 -6.51 -4.48 -9.53
CA PRO A 46 -6.13 -3.77 -8.31
C PRO A 46 -5.29 -2.51 -8.56
N GLY A 47 -5.77 -1.37 -8.06
CA GLY A 47 -5.01 -0.14 -8.06
C GLY A 47 -3.96 -0.14 -6.96
N ILE A 48 -2.71 0.18 -7.30
CA ILE A 48 -1.59 0.13 -6.35
C ILE A 48 -1.27 1.53 -5.82
N LEU A 49 -1.49 1.74 -4.52
CA LEU A 49 -1.06 2.91 -3.76
C LEU A 49 0.27 2.59 -3.07
N LEU A 50 1.29 3.43 -3.27
CA LEU A 50 2.58 3.36 -2.58
C LEU A 50 2.72 4.55 -1.63
N THR A 51 2.96 4.28 -0.34
CA THR A 51 3.19 5.29 0.69
C THR A 51 4.52 5.07 1.42
N VAL A 52 5.03 6.14 2.04
CA VAL A 52 6.10 6.04 3.04
C VAL A 52 5.58 5.42 4.34
N SER A 53 6.48 5.15 5.28
CA SER A 53 6.14 4.65 6.62
C SER A 53 5.33 5.66 7.44
N GLY A 54 4.80 5.20 8.58
CA GLY A 54 4.19 6.05 9.60
C GLY A 54 3.11 6.99 9.03
N PRO A 55 3.36 8.31 8.95
CA PRO A 55 2.38 9.28 8.48
C PRO A 55 1.88 9.02 7.05
N GLY A 56 2.72 8.48 6.16
CA GLY A 56 2.29 8.17 4.79
C GLY A 56 1.20 7.10 4.77
N CYS A 57 1.38 6.04 5.57
CA CYS A 57 0.38 5.00 5.76
C CYS A 57 -0.92 5.56 6.35
N VAL A 58 -0.83 6.40 7.38
CA VAL A 58 -1.99 7.03 8.02
C VAL A 58 -2.79 7.88 7.01
N HIS A 59 -2.12 8.69 6.19
CA HIS A 59 -2.79 9.47 5.14
C HIS A 59 -3.40 8.59 4.03
N GLY A 60 -2.85 7.39 3.79
CA GLY A 60 -3.38 6.41 2.86
C GLY A 60 -4.68 5.73 3.31
N LEU A 61 -4.99 5.72 4.62
CA LEU A 61 -6.15 5.02 5.19
C LEU A 61 -7.49 5.46 4.59
N ALA A 62 -7.62 6.74 4.23
CA ALA A 62 -8.83 7.26 3.61
C ALA A 62 -9.12 6.62 2.24
N GLY A 63 -8.07 6.38 1.43
CA GLY A 63 -8.20 5.67 0.15
C GLY A 63 -8.51 4.19 0.35
N LEU A 64 -7.84 3.56 1.32
CA LEU A 64 -8.04 2.15 1.68
C LEU A 64 -9.46 1.87 2.14
N SER A 65 -9.96 2.68 3.08
CA SER A 65 -11.33 2.61 3.59
C SER A 65 -12.35 2.81 2.46
N ASN A 66 -12.12 3.79 1.58
CA ASN A 66 -13.00 4.02 0.43
C ASN A 66 -13.06 2.81 -0.51
N ALA A 67 -11.91 2.17 -0.79
CA ALA A 67 -11.87 0.98 -1.62
C ALA A 67 -12.63 -0.19 -0.98
N GLY A 68 -12.45 -0.43 0.32
CA GLY A 68 -13.16 -1.47 1.06
C GLY A 68 -14.68 -1.28 1.08
N VAL A 69 -15.16 -0.08 1.40
CA VAL A 69 -16.61 0.23 1.47
C VAL A 69 -17.27 0.04 0.11
N ASN A 70 -16.65 0.55 -0.96
CA ASN A 70 -17.21 0.48 -2.32
C ASN A 70 -16.92 -0.83 -3.06
N ALA A 71 -16.18 -1.75 -2.44
CA ALA A 71 -15.73 -2.99 -3.05
C ALA A 71 -14.91 -2.77 -4.34
N TRP A 72 -13.96 -1.83 -4.30
CA TRP A 72 -13.06 -1.52 -5.41
C TRP A 72 -11.70 -2.18 -5.16
N PRO A 73 -11.14 -2.93 -6.12
CA PRO A 73 -9.89 -3.65 -5.89
C PRO A 73 -8.72 -2.67 -5.77
N MET A 74 -8.02 -2.70 -4.64
CA MET A 74 -6.89 -1.82 -4.32
C MET A 74 -5.86 -2.59 -3.50
N VAL A 75 -4.60 -2.18 -3.59
CA VAL A 75 -3.55 -2.59 -2.64
C VAL A 75 -2.81 -1.34 -2.17
N LEU A 76 -2.67 -1.21 -0.84
CA LEU A 76 -1.77 -0.25 -0.20
C LEU A 76 -0.45 -0.95 0.14
N ILE A 77 0.65 -0.47 -0.46
CA ILE A 77 2.02 -0.85 -0.10
C ILE A 77 2.62 0.30 0.68
N SER A 78 3.10 0.03 1.89
CA SER A 78 3.72 1.03 2.75
C SER A 78 5.13 0.63 3.17
N GLY A 79 6.05 1.60 3.17
CA GLY A 79 7.37 1.43 3.75
C GLY A 79 7.33 1.17 5.26
N SER A 80 8.37 0.57 5.81
CA SER A 80 8.52 0.35 7.27
C SER A 80 9.99 0.56 7.66
N CYS A 81 10.24 0.81 8.95
CA CYS A 81 11.58 0.81 9.52
C CYS A 81 12.27 -0.56 9.37
N ASP A 82 13.58 -0.58 9.58
CA ASP A 82 14.35 -1.82 9.64
C ASP A 82 13.78 -2.75 10.71
N GLN A 83 13.67 -4.04 10.42
CA GLN A 83 13.03 -4.99 11.33
C GLN A 83 13.74 -5.09 12.69
N LYS A 84 15.07 -4.93 12.71
CA LYS A 84 15.89 -4.92 13.94
C LYS A 84 15.61 -3.72 14.85
N ASP A 85 15.02 -2.67 14.30
CA ASP A 85 14.77 -1.40 15.00
C ASP A 85 13.29 -1.23 15.39
N PHE A 86 12.45 -2.20 15.03
CA PHE A 86 11.05 -2.25 15.45
C PHE A 86 10.93 -2.38 16.99
N GLY A 87 10.03 -1.60 17.57
CA GLY A 87 9.78 -1.43 19.00
C GLY A 87 10.70 -0.42 19.69
N ARG A 88 11.56 0.31 18.96
CA ARG A 88 12.61 1.17 19.54
C ARG A 88 12.36 2.67 19.39
N GLY A 89 11.23 3.06 18.79
CA GLY A 89 10.91 4.45 18.46
C GLY A 89 11.71 4.96 17.26
N ASP A 90 11.97 4.10 16.27
CA ASP A 90 12.75 4.46 15.09
C ASP A 90 12.00 5.47 14.18
N PHE A 91 12.67 5.95 13.12
CA PHE A 91 12.15 6.97 12.22
C PHE A 91 10.74 6.62 11.69
N GLN A 92 9.76 7.44 12.08
CA GLN A 92 8.35 7.29 11.68
C GLN A 92 7.79 5.89 11.95
N GLU A 93 8.20 5.30 13.07
CA GLU A 93 7.70 4.01 13.51
C GLU A 93 6.20 4.04 13.83
N LEU A 94 5.50 3.04 13.32
CA LEU A 94 4.09 2.77 13.55
C LEU A 94 3.87 1.27 13.41
N ASP A 95 3.06 0.68 14.29
CA ASP A 95 2.47 -0.63 14.02
C ASP A 95 1.42 -0.49 12.91
N GLN A 96 1.90 -0.55 11.68
CA GLN A 96 1.08 -0.29 10.50
C GLN A 96 0.05 -1.40 10.27
N ILE A 97 0.32 -2.64 10.69
CA ILE A 97 -0.65 -3.73 10.54
C ILE A 97 -1.83 -3.47 11.47
N ALA A 98 -1.57 -3.21 12.75
CA ALA A 98 -2.63 -2.85 13.69
C ALA A 98 -3.40 -1.59 13.27
N ALA A 99 -2.71 -0.60 12.68
CA ALA A 99 -3.34 0.64 12.23
C ALA A 99 -4.26 0.47 11.01
N VAL A 100 -3.90 -0.40 10.05
CA VAL A 100 -4.68 -0.58 8.80
C VAL A 100 -5.75 -1.65 8.91
N GLU A 101 -5.62 -2.60 9.84
CA GLU A 101 -6.50 -3.76 9.98
C GLU A 101 -8.00 -3.42 9.92
N PRO A 102 -8.52 -2.37 10.61
CA PRO A 102 -9.94 -2.03 10.58
C PRO A 102 -10.44 -1.53 9.22
N PHE A 103 -9.55 -1.13 8.32
CA PHE A 103 -9.86 -0.51 7.03
C PHE A 103 -9.51 -1.40 5.83
N SER A 104 -8.81 -2.51 6.06
CA SER A 104 -8.35 -3.44 5.05
C SER A 104 -9.14 -4.75 5.08
N LYS A 105 -9.32 -5.37 3.92
CA LYS A 105 -9.81 -6.75 3.82
C LYS A 105 -8.75 -7.78 4.26
N TYR A 106 -7.48 -7.47 4.01
CA TYR A 106 -6.35 -8.29 4.38
C TYR A 106 -5.13 -7.40 4.56
N SER A 107 -4.40 -7.57 5.66
CA SER A 107 -3.16 -6.86 5.93
C SER A 107 -2.09 -7.83 6.40
N VAL A 108 -0.88 -7.66 5.90
CA VAL A 108 0.26 -8.54 6.21
C VAL A 108 1.56 -7.77 6.08
N LYS A 109 2.55 -8.14 6.89
CA LYS A 109 3.93 -7.64 6.81
C LYS A 109 4.85 -8.79 6.42
N ALA A 110 5.63 -8.61 5.35
CA ALA A 110 6.70 -9.55 5.02
C ALA A 110 7.85 -9.38 6.02
N SER A 111 8.02 -10.36 6.92
CA SER A 111 9.11 -10.43 7.89
C SER A 111 10.40 -11.04 7.32
N ASP A 112 10.35 -11.61 6.12
CA ASP A 112 11.52 -12.18 5.45
C ASP A 112 11.43 -11.89 3.95
N ILE A 113 12.57 -11.60 3.32
CA ILE A 113 12.66 -11.29 1.89
C ILE A 113 12.13 -12.45 1.01
N THR A 114 12.31 -13.68 1.45
CA THR A 114 11.82 -14.90 0.76
C THR A 114 10.30 -14.99 0.75
N LYS A 115 9.61 -14.27 1.64
CA LYS A 115 8.14 -14.26 1.73
C LYS A 115 7.49 -13.22 0.84
N ILE A 116 8.24 -12.25 0.32
CA ILE A 116 7.70 -11.16 -0.51
C ILE A 116 6.88 -11.69 -1.70
N PRO A 117 7.36 -12.67 -2.51
CA PRO A 117 6.58 -13.15 -3.65
C PRO A 117 5.23 -13.78 -3.25
N THR A 118 5.20 -14.49 -2.12
CA THR A 118 3.97 -15.11 -1.60
C THR A 118 3.00 -14.04 -1.10
N VAL A 119 3.51 -13.08 -0.32
CA VAL A 119 2.71 -11.96 0.20
C VAL A 119 2.12 -11.13 -0.94
N ASP A 120 2.92 -10.79 -1.96
CA ASP A 120 2.48 -10.02 -3.12
C ASP A 120 1.34 -10.73 -3.88
N PHE A 121 1.46 -12.05 -4.07
CA PHE A 121 0.41 -12.84 -4.71
C PHE A 121 -0.87 -12.86 -3.87
N GLU A 122 -0.75 -13.08 -2.57
CA GLU A 122 -1.90 -13.12 -1.65
C GLU A 122 -2.62 -11.79 -1.59
N VAL A 123 -1.94 -10.65 -1.46
CA VAL A 123 -2.59 -9.34 -1.39
C VAL A 123 -3.31 -9.00 -2.71
N LEU A 124 -2.72 -9.36 -3.86
CA LEU A 124 -3.35 -9.13 -5.16
C LEU A 124 -4.58 -10.02 -5.37
N ASP A 125 -4.50 -11.30 -4.99
CA ASP A 125 -5.65 -12.20 -5.04
C ASP A 125 -6.77 -11.72 -4.11
N ARG A 126 -6.44 -11.41 -2.85
CA ARG A 126 -7.42 -10.95 -1.85
C ARG A 126 -8.07 -9.62 -2.23
N ALA A 127 -7.35 -8.70 -2.86
CA ALA A 127 -7.92 -7.44 -3.33
C ALA A 127 -8.99 -7.65 -4.42
N GLY A 128 -8.81 -8.65 -5.30
CA GLY A 128 -9.68 -8.89 -6.44
C GLY A 128 -10.75 -9.98 -6.25
N SER A 129 -10.54 -10.94 -5.35
CA SER A 129 -11.40 -12.13 -5.21
C SER A 129 -12.62 -11.90 -4.32
N GLY A 130 -13.71 -12.65 -4.53
CA GLY A 130 -14.93 -12.53 -3.73
C GLY A 130 -15.56 -11.14 -3.82
N ARG A 131 -15.83 -10.49 -2.67
CA ARG A 131 -16.09 -9.04 -2.62
C ARG A 131 -14.74 -8.32 -2.71
N PRO A 132 -14.44 -7.58 -3.80
CA PRO A 132 -13.17 -6.86 -3.91
C PRO A 132 -13.03 -5.80 -2.82
N GLY A 133 -11.83 -5.28 -2.62
CA GLY A 133 -11.58 -4.26 -1.62
C GLY A 133 -10.11 -3.84 -1.55
N GLY A 134 -9.82 -2.97 -0.59
CA GLY A 134 -8.47 -2.56 -0.20
C GLY A 134 -7.83 -3.50 0.80
#